data_AF-A0A2I1E6D6-F1
#
_entry.id   AF-A0A2I1E6D6-F1
#
_cell.length_a   1.000
_cell.length_b   1.000
_cell.length_c   1.000
_cell.angle_alpha   90.00
_cell.angle_beta   90.00
_cell.angle_gamma   90.00
#
_symmetry.space_group_name_H-M   'P 1'
#
loop_
_entity.id
_entity.type
_entity.pdbx_description
1 polymer ?
#
loop_
_entity_poly.entity_id
_entity_poly.type
_entity_poly.pdbx_seq_one_letter_code
_entity_poly.pdbx_strand_id
1 'polypeptide(L)'
;MKYPNTKRHKPVTYPEVKLALKEFVLNYQHQTVLSNTILIKKAKIIANGLGIPQDALQFSSEWLYKFKNCNRICQQKLEEEASSANEVIIANALPLLKELYSNYPPKRIYNINKTGLFYR
;
A
#
# COMPACT_ATOMS: atom_id res chain seq x y z
N MET A 1 -13.47 27.71 35.55
CA MET A 1 -13.71 27.88 34.10
C MET A 1 -12.99 26.76 33.34
N LYS A 2 -13.72 25.81 32.75
CA LYS A 2 -13.13 24.77 31.89
C LYS A 2 -13.21 25.26 30.44
N TYR A 3 -12.07 25.47 29.80
CA TYR A 3 -12.03 25.78 28.36
C TYR A 3 -12.49 24.53 27.59
N PRO A 4 -13.59 24.58 26.82
CA PRO A 4 -13.91 23.48 25.94
C PRO A 4 -12.82 23.40 24.88
N ASN A 5 -12.13 22.26 24.82
CA ASN A 5 -11.14 21.96 23.80
C ASN A 5 -11.88 21.66 22.49
N THR A 6 -12.46 22.69 21.89
CA THR A 6 -13.11 22.63 20.57
C THR A 6 -12.01 22.51 19.53
N LYS A 7 -11.57 21.28 19.27
CA LYS A 7 -10.83 20.93 18.06
C LYS A 7 -11.63 21.48 16.88
N ARG A 8 -11.11 22.52 16.21
CA ARG A 8 -11.75 23.10 15.03
C ARG A 8 -11.84 22.00 13.96
N HIS A 9 -13.03 21.45 13.75
CA HIS A 9 -13.32 20.68 12.55
C HIS A 9 -13.30 21.65 11.38
N LYS A 10 -12.17 21.71 10.65
CA LYS A 10 -12.16 22.36 9.34
C LYS A 10 -13.08 21.54 8.43
N PRO A 11 -14.14 22.13 7.87
CA PRO A 11 -14.99 21.42 6.92
C PRO A 11 -14.13 20.97 5.75
N VAL A 12 -14.34 19.72 5.31
CA VAL A 12 -13.69 19.19 4.11
C VAL A 12 -14.33 19.88 2.92
N THR A 13 -13.54 20.61 2.14
CA THR A 13 -14.04 21.49 1.07
C THR A 13 -14.86 20.74 0.01
N TYR A 14 -14.60 19.46 -0.23
CA TYR A 14 -15.35 18.60 -1.17
C TYR A 14 -15.32 17.13 -0.70
N PRO A 15 -16.28 16.71 0.14
CA PRO A 15 -16.33 15.35 0.66
C PRO A 15 -16.61 14.30 -0.43
N GLU A 16 -17.34 14.65 -1.48
CA GLU A 16 -17.73 13.77 -2.59
C GLU A 16 -16.49 13.27 -3.35
N VAL A 17 -15.55 14.18 -3.63
CA VAL A 17 -14.27 13.82 -4.28
C VAL A 17 -13.47 12.84 -3.43
N LYS A 18 -13.44 13.06 -2.10
CA LYS A 18 -12.72 12.16 -1.19
C LYS A 18 -13.39 10.79 -1.09
N LEU A 19 -14.71 10.74 -1.06
CA LEU A 19 -15.48 9.49 -1.01
C LEU A 19 -15.26 8.67 -2.29
N ALA A 20 -15.47 9.26 -3.46
CA ALA A 20 -15.28 8.58 -4.73
C ALA A 20 -13.82 8.12 -4.94
N LEU A 21 -12.84 8.92 -4.51
CA LEU A 21 -11.44 8.52 -4.57
C LEU A 21 -11.12 7.37 -3.61
N LYS A 22 -11.75 7.34 -2.43
CA LYS A 22 -11.60 6.24 -1.47
C LYS A 22 -12.17 4.94 -2.03
N GLU A 23 -13.37 4.98 -2.61
CA GLU A 23 -13.98 3.82 -3.29
C GLU A 23 -13.09 3.31 -4.42
N PHE A 24 -12.53 4.21 -5.22
CA PHE A 24 -11.54 3.83 -6.24
C PHE A 24 -10.33 3.11 -5.63
N VAL A 25 -9.77 3.59 -4.53
CA VAL A 25 -8.64 2.90 -3.87
C VAL A 25 -9.05 1.50 -3.42
N LEU A 26 -10.19 1.36 -2.76
CA LEU A 26 -10.66 0.07 -2.24
C LEU A 26 -10.88 -0.97 -3.36
N ASN A 27 -11.38 -0.54 -4.52
CA ASN A 27 -11.65 -1.44 -5.64
C ASN A 27 -10.37 -1.93 -6.35
N TYR A 28 -9.30 -1.13 -6.32
CA TYR A 28 -8.09 -1.42 -7.11
C TYR A 28 -6.85 -1.75 -6.28
N GLN A 29 -6.89 -1.60 -4.95
CA GLN A 29 -5.73 -1.85 -4.07
C GLN A 29 -5.18 -3.28 -4.17
N HIS A 30 -6.01 -4.26 -4.51
CA HIS A 30 -5.62 -5.66 -4.65
C HIS A 30 -5.22 -6.04 -6.09
N GLN A 31 -5.49 -5.18 -7.07
CA GLN A 31 -5.28 -5.48 -8.49
C GLN A 31 -4.01 -4.82 -9.02
N THR A 32 -3.62 -3.66 -8.49
CA THR A 32 -2.49 -2.91 -9.02
C THR A 32 -1.90 -1.93 -7.99
N VAL A 33 -0.67 -1.50 -8.24
CA VAL A 33 0.02 -0.49 -7.43
C VAL A 33 -0.56 0.89 -7.72
N LEU A 34 -1.24 1.45 -6.73
CA LEU A 34 -1.78 2.81 -6.83
C LEU A 34 -0.73 3.84 -6.42
N SER A 35 0.06 4.31 -7.39
CA SER A 35 1.04 5.37 -7.18
C SER A 35 0.39 6.72 -6.88
N ASN A 36 1.15 7.64 -6.29
CA ASN A 36 0.67 8.99 -5.97
C ASN A 36 0.17 9.73 -7.22
N THR A 37 0.85 9.54 -8.36
CA THR A 37 0.49 10.19 -9.63
C THR A 37 -0.84 9.65 -10.17
N ILE A 38 -1.10 8.35 -10.04
CA ILE A 38 -2.39 7.73 -10.40
C ILE A 38 -3.51 8.30 -9.53
N LEU A 39 -3.29 8.37 -8.21
CA LEU A 39 -4.29 8.91 -7.28
C LEU A 39 -4.62 10.37 -7.58
N ILE A 40 -3.62 11.21 -7.85
CA ILE A 40 -3.81 12.62 -8.21
C ILE A 40 -4.57 12.74 -9.54
N LYS A 41 -4.17 11.98 -10.58
CA LYS A 41 -4.87 11.99 -11.87
C LYS A 41 -6.33 11.57 -11.72
N LYS A 42 -6.60 10.50 -10.97
CA LYS A 42 -7.97 10.03 -10.74
C LYS A 42 -8.80 11.05 -9.97
N ALA A 43 -8.23 11.68 -8.95
CA ALA A 43 -8.90 12.72 -8.17
C ALA A 43 -9.30 13.93 -9.03
N LYS A 44 -8.43 14.34 -9.97
CA LYS A 44 -8.75 15.38 -10.97
C LYS A 44 -9.89 14.97 -11.89
N ILE A 45 -9.88 13.75 -12.41
CA ILE A 45 -10.96 13.21 -13.26
C ILE A 45 -12.29 13.22 -12.51
N ILE A 46 -12.31 12.78 -11.25
CA ILE A 46 -13.50 12.80 -10.40
C ILE A 46 -14.01 14.22 -10.19
N ALA A 47 -13.13 15.16 -9.84
CA ALA A 47 -13.54 16.56 -9.63
C ALA A 47 -14.10 17.20 -10.90
N ASN A 48 -13.47 16.96 -12.06
CA ASN A 48 -13.98 17.43 -13.34
C ASN A 48 -15.38 16.83 -13.65
N GLY A 49 -15.59 15.54 -13.38
CA GLY A 49 -16.88 14.87 -13.57
C GLY A 49 -17.98 15.40 -12.65
N LEU A 50 -17.62 15.96 -11.49
CA LEU A 50 -18.53 16.62 -10.55
C LEU A 50 -18.73 18.12 -10.87
N GLY A 51 -18.14 18.63 -11.95
CA GLY A 51 -18.22 20.05 -12.32
C GLY A 51 -17.46 21.00 -11.39
N ILE A 52 -16.51 20.48 -10.60
CA ILE A 52 -15.69 21.29 -9.71
C ILE A 52 -14.60 22.00 -10.55
N PRO A 53 -14.47 23.33 -10.47
CA PRO A 53 -13.46 24.05 -11.23
C PRO A 53 -12.04 23.64 -10.82
N GLN A 54 -11.13 23.62 -11.78
CA GLN A 54 -9.78 23.08 -11.61
C GLN A 54 -8.97 23.84 -10.53
N ASP A 55 -9.27 25.12 -10.35
CA ASP A 55 -8.60 26.00 -9.38
C ASP A 55 -9.22 25.93 -7.98
N ALA A 56 -10.41 25.33 -7.85
CA ALA A 56 -11.13 25.24 -6.58
C ALA A 56 -10.54 24.18 -5.63
N LEU A 57 -9.80 23.19 -6.16
CA LEU A 57 -9.12 22.19 -5.36
C LEU A 57 -7.70 21.91 -5.85
N GLN A 58 -6.71 22.28 -5.03
CA GLN A 58 -5.32 21.91 -5.29
C GLN A 58 -5.04 20.47 -4.84
N PHE A 59 -4.79 19.59 -5.80
CA PHE A 59 -4.34 18.22 -5.57
C PHE A 59 -2.82 18.17 -5.29
N SER A 60 -2.37 18.92 -4.29
CA SER A 60 -0.97 18.95 -3.88
C SER A 60 -0.53 17.65 -3.20
N SER A 61 0.78 17.48 -3.03
CA SER A 61 1.36 16.38 -2.25
C SER A 61 0.84 16.37 -0.81
N GLU A 62 0.68 17.54 -0.19
CA GLU A 62 0.10 17.66 1.16
C GLU A 62 -1.36 17.23 1.23
N TRP A 63 -2.17 17.62 0.23
CA TRP A 63 -3.56 17.19 0.16
C TRP A 63 -3.65 15.66 0.07
N LEU A 64 -2.83 15.06 -0.79
CA LEU A 64 -2.76 13.61 -0.95
C LEU A 64 -2.28 12.93 0.34
N TYR A 65 -1.26 13.47 1.00
CA TYR A 65 -0.77 12.98 2.28
C TYR A 65 -1.89 12.97 3.34
N LYS A 66 -2.63 14.07 3.47
CA LYS A 66 -3.78 14.17 4.38
C LYS A 66 -4.88 13.18 4.00
N PHE A 67 -5.20 13.05 2.71
CA PHE A 67 -6.18 12.06 2.23
C PHE A 67 -5.78 10.64 2.63
N LYS A 68 -4.52 10.25 2.41
CA LYS A 68 -4.01 8.94 2.79
C LYS A 68 -4.08 8.71 4.30
N ASN A 69 -3.62 9.69 5.08
CA ASN A 69 -3.60 9.58 6.54
C ASN A 69 -5.03 9.46 7.13
N CYS A 70 -5.99 10.26 6.63
CA CYS A 70 -7.38 10.18 7.04
C CYS A 70 -8.03 8.82 6.70
N ASN A 71 -7.56 8.16 5.62
CA ASN A 71 -8.11 6.89 5.16
C ASN A 71 -7.24 5.68 5.51
N ARG A 72 -6.19 5.86 6.32
CA ARG A 72 -5.22 4.81 6.70
C ARG A 72 -4.62 4.07 5.49
N ILE A 73 -4.41 4.78 4.38
CA ILE A 73 -3.80 4.24 3.17
C ILE A 73 -2.28 4.35 3.31
N CYS A 74 -1.62 3.22 3.55
CA CYS A 74 -0.16 3.16 3.70
C CYS A 74 0.52 2.65 2.42
N GLN A 75 1.76 3.08 2.21
CA GLN A 75 2.62 2.49 1.19
C GLN A 75 3.06 1.10 1.69
N GLN A 76 2.88 0.08 0.86
CA GLN A 76 3.42 -1.25 1.11
C GLN A 76 4.58 -1.48 0.15
N LYS A 77 5.66 -2.07 0.65
CA LYS A 77 6.76 -2.56 -0.18
C LYS A 77 6.24 -3.82 -0.86
N LEU A 78 6.19 -3.84 -2.19
CA LEU A 78 5.88 -5.07 -2.90
C LEU A 78 7.08 -6.02 -2.80
N GLU A 79 6.85 -7.19 -2.22
CA GLU A 79 7.76 -8.32 -2.34
C GLU A 79 7.35 -9.11 -3.58
N GLU A 80 8.00 -8.82 -4.70
CA GLU A 80 7.66 -9.37 -6.02
C GLU A 80 7.81 -10.90 -6.11
N GLU A 81 8.67 -11.52 -5.31
CA GLU A 81 8.93 -12.97 -5.38
C GLU A 81 7.95 -13.81 -4.54
N ALA A 82 7.51 -13.32 -3.37
CA ALA A 82 6.70 -14.12 -2.44
C ALA A 82 5.24 -14.27 -2.90
N SER A 83 4.69 -13.26 -3.58
CA SER A 83 3.27 -13.18 -3.94
C SER A 83 2.87 -14.11 -5.10
N SER A 84 3.84 -14.59 -5.90
CA SER A 84 3.59 -15.48 -7.05
C SER A 84 3.64 -16.97 -6.68
N ALA A 85 4.08 -17.29 -5.47
CA ALA A 85 4.30 -18.66 -5.07
C ALA A 85 2.96 -19.36 -4.75
N ASN A 86 2.70 -20.46 -5.46
CA ASN A 86 1.49 -21.26 -5.26
C ASN A 86 1.56 -22.00 -3.92
N GLU A 87 0.62 -21.71 -3.02
CA GLU A 87 0.55 -22.30 -1.67
C GLU A 87 0.51 -23.84 -1.69
N VAL A 88 -0.13 -24.45 -2.69
CA VAL A 88 -0.20 -25.91 -2.86
C VAL A 88 1.17 -26.47 -3.23
N ILE A 89 1.91 -25.77 -4.11
CA ILE A 89 3.28 -26.18 -4.48
C ILE A 89 4.20 -26.05 -3.27
N ILE A 90 4.07 -24.97 -2.48
CA ILE A 90 4.84 -24.79 -1.25
C ILE A 90 4.53 -25.91 -0.24
N ALA A 91 3.24 -26.20 -0.01
CA ALA A 91 2.80 -27.23 0.93
C ALA A 91 3.35 -28.62 0.56
N ASN A 92 3.46 -28.92 -0.74
CA ASN A 92 4.01 -30.18 -1.23
C ASN A 92 5.54 -30.21 -1.22
N ALA A 93 6.22 -29.08 -1.46
CA ALA A 93 7.67 -29.00 -1.50
C ALA A 93 8.32 -28.98 -0.11
N LEU A 94 7.64 -28.44 0.90
CA LEU A 94 8.16 -28.32 2.27
C LEU A 94 8.53 -29.67 2.92
N PRO A 95 7.70 -30.74 2.86
CA PRO A 95 8.07 -32.05 3.37
C PRO A 95 9.30 -32.64 2.67
N LEU A 96 9.38 -32.51 1.33
CA LEU A 96 10.50 -33.03 0.52
C LEU A 96 11.82 -32.35 0.90
N LEU A 97 11.79 -31.03 1.10
CA LEU A 97 12.96 -30.28 1.55
C LEU A 97 13.39 -30.69 2.96
N LYS A 98 12.43 -30.89 3.88
CA LYS A 98 12.74 -31.34 5.25
C LYS A 98 13.42 -32.70 5.25
N GLU A 99 12.91 -33.65 4.47
CA GLU A 99 13.53 -34.98 4.31
C GLU A 99 14.96 -34.86 3.75
N LEU A 100 15.16 -34.02 2.74
CA LEU A 100 16.48 -33.78 2.17
C LEU A 100 17.45 -33.18 3.21
N TYR A 101 16.99 -32.22 4.03
CA TYR A 101 17.81 -31.63 5.09
C TYR A 101 18.14 -32.60 6.23
N SER A 102 17.26 -33.57 6.53
CA SER A 102 17.53 -34.57 7.57
C SER A 102 18.77 -35.41 7.29
N ASN A 103 19.20 -35.51 6.04
CA ASN A 103 20.41 -36.24 5.64
C ASN A 103 21.72 -35.48 5.89
N TYR A 104 21.64 -34.19 6.24
CA TYR A 104 22.81 -33.36 6.45
C TYR A 104 22.87 -32.85 7.90
N PRO A 105 24.05 -32.91 8.56
CA PRO A 105 24.20 -32.26 9.85
C PRO A 105 24.05 -30.74 9.68
N PRO A 106 23.49 -30.02 10.67
CA PRO A 106 23.24 -28.57 10.56
C PRO A 106 24.47 -27.74 10.17
N LYS A 107 25.68 -28.17 10.57
CA LYS A 107 26.96 -27.53 10.22
C LYS A 107 27.27 -27.52 8.72
N ARG A 108 26.57 -28.31 7.91
CA ARG A 108 26.69 -28.39 6.44
C ARG A 108 25.54 -27.74 5.68
N ILE A 109 24.59 -27.13 6.38
CA ILE A 109 23.45 -26.43 5.76
C ILE A 109 23.75 -24.93 5.83
N TYR A 110 24.04 -24.34 4.67
CA TYR A 110 24.36 -22.91 4.57
C TYR A 110 23.18 -22.16 3.94
N ASN A 111 22.73 -21.10 4.61
CA ASN A 111 21.77 -20.19 4.02
C ASN A 111 22.49 -19.19 3.12
N ILE A 112 22.52 -19.46 1.81
CA ILE A 112 23.00 -18.53 0.81
C ILE A 112 21.78 -17.81 0.24
N ASN A 113 21.29 -16.79 0.95
CA ASN A 113 20.42 -15.78 0.35
C ASN A 113 21.27 -14.63 -0.20
N LYS A 114 20.69 -13.78 -1.07
CA LYS A 114 21.37 -12.67 -1.78
C LYS A 114 22.19 -11.72 -0.86
N THR A 115 22.04 -11.80 0.45
CA THR A 115 22.75 -10.98 1.45
C THR A 115 24.08 -11.60 1.93
N GLY A 116 24.36 -12.87 1.63
CA GLY A 116 25.56 -13.58 2.09
C GLY A 116 26.86 -13.22 1.36
N LEU A 117 26.80 -12.38 0.33
CA LEU A 117 27.95 -12.02 -0.50
C LEU A 117 28.81 -10.87 0.04
N PHE A 118 28.59 -10.44 1.28
CA PHE A 118 29.30 -9.31 1.91
C PHE A 118 30.13 -9.71 3.14
N TYR A 119 30.66 -10.93 3.20
CA TYR A 119 31.74 -11.24 4.13
C TYR A 119 33.07 -10.83 3.49
N ARG A 120 33.66 -9.73 3.99
CA ARG A 120 35.05 -9.32 3.75
C ARG A 120 35.95 -9.93 4.81
#